data_AF-A0A9E0LFW1-F1
#
_entry.id   AF-A0A9E0LFW1-F1
#
_cell.length_a   1.000
_cell.length_b   1.000
_cell.length_c   1.000
_cell.angle_alpha   90.00
_cell.angle_beta   90.00
_cell.angle_gamma   90.00
#
_symmetry.space_group_name_H-M   'P 1'
#
loop_
_entity.id
_entity.type
_entity.pdbx_description
1 polymer ?
#
loop_
_entity_poly.entity_id
_entity_poly.type
_entity_poly.pdbx_seq_one_letter_code
_entity_poly.pdbx_strand_id
1 'polypeptide(L)'
;MRSERGFTLIELLVVVIIIGILAAIALPNFIGAQDKAREASVKGNMHTCQVASEMCATDNGGSYGVSVDKLKSYFPGGKNDGVTAAPNGPVNPFTNLTSWPSDGSTISSQAQIQTVRGADPSGAGTPGSVEYNAVDSSSAGAQAYAVLGYGKSGKALSGTAPHTTLVLSNQ
;
A
#
# COMPACT_ATOMS: atom_id res chain seq x y z
N MET A 1 56.25 -31.84 -3.77
CA MET A 1 55.49 -31.96 -2.50
C MET A 1 54.77 -30.64 -2.28
N ARG A 2 53.44 -30.63 -2.38
CA ARG A 2 52.64 -29.40 -2.28
C ARG A 2 52.35 -29.18 -0.79
N SER A 3 52.83 -28.07 -0.22
CA SER A 3 52.57 -27.71 1.17
C SER A 3 51.12 -27.23 1.28
N GLU A 4 50.23 -28.10 1.74
CA GLU A 4 48.89 -27.70 2.14
C GLU A 4 48.98 -27.01 3.50
N ARG A 5 48.91 -25.68 3.49
CA ARG A 5 48.73 -24.88 4.70
C ARG A 5 47.27 -25.04 5.14
N GLY A 6 47.06 -25.77 6.24
CA GLY A 6 45.75 -25.93 6.86
C GLY A 6 45.28 -24.60 7.47
N PHE A 7 43.98 -24.33 7.34
CA PHE A 7 43.29 -23.19 7.96
C PHE A 7 43.42 -23.29 9.49
N THR A 8 43.84 -22.23 10.17
CA THR A 8 43.91 -22.23 11.63
C THR A 8 42.55 -21.92 12.24
N LEU A 9 42.25 -22.51 13.41
CA LEU A 9 41.02 -22.22 14.15
C LEU A 9 40.93 -20.75 14.57
N ILE A 10 42.08 -20.11 14.81
CA ILE A 10 42.14 -18.68 15.18
C ILE A 10 41.79 -17.76 14.01
N GLU A 11 42.19 -18.11 12.78
CA GLU A 11 41.81 -17.37 11.57
C GLU A 11 40.28 -17.38 11.37
N LEU A 12 39.64 -18.52 11.61
CA LEU A 12 38.18 -18.60 11.53
C LEU A 12 37.52 -17.85 12.69
N LEU A 13 38.10 -17.92 13.90
CA LEU A 13 37.57 -17.26 15.10
C LEU A 13 37.57 -15.72 14.99
N VAL A 14 38.65 -15.11 14.50
CA VAL A 14 38.68 -13.64 14.35
C VAL A 14 37.68 -13.16 13.29
N VAL A 15 37.47 -13.93 12.23
CA VAL A 15 36.53 -13.58 11.16
C VAL A 15 35.09 -13.56 11.66
N VAL A 16 34.66 -14.58 12.41
CA VAL A 16 33.29 -14.61 12.96
C VAL A 16 33.06 -13.52 14.00
N ILE A 17 34.09 -13.12 14.76
CA ILE A 17 34.00 -11.99 15.70
C ILE A 17 33.76 -10.67 14.94
N ILE A 18 34.53 -10.41 13.88
CA ILE A 18 34.38 -9.19 13.09
C ILE A 18 33.00 -9.15 12.41
N ILE A 19 32.56 -10.25 11.79
CA ILE A 19 31.22 -10.35 11.19
C ILE A 19 30.13 -10.16 12.25
N GLY A 20 30.32 -10.69 13.45
CA GLY A 20 29.40 -10.52 14.58
C GLY A 20 29.23 -9.06 14.99
N ILE A 21 30.32 -8.30 15.08
CA ILE A 21 30.26 -6.86 15.42
C ILE A 21 29.56 -6.07 14.30
N LEU A 22 29.88 -6.34 13.04
CA LEU A 22 29.23 -5.68 11.89
C LEU A 22 27.73 -5.99 11.83
N ALA A 23 27.34 -7.26 12.04
CA ALA A 23 25.95 -7.68 12.04
C ALA A 23 25.15 -7.02 13.18
N ALA A 24 25.73 -6.88 14.37
CA ALA A 24 25.07 -6.26 15.52
C ALA A 24 24.65 -4.80 15.25
N ILE A 25 25.46 -4.03 14.50
CA ILE A 25 25.16 -2.64 14.15
C ILE A 25 24.23 -2.57 12.93
N ALA A 26 24.45 -3.43 11.93
CA ALA A 26 23.72 -3.37 10.67
C ALA A 26 22.27 -3.86 10.77
N LEU A 27 22.01 -4.91 11.57
CA LEU A 27 20.71 -5.56 11.64
C LEU A 27 19.54 -4.66 12.09
N PRO A 28 19.63 -3.86 13.17
CA PRO A 28 18.51 -3.00 13.57
C PRO A 28 18.18 -1.94 12.51
N ASN A 29 19.19 -1.38 11.86
CA ASN A 29 18.99 -0.42 10.77
C ASN A 29 18.34 -1.10 9.55
N PHE A 30 18.79 -2.31 9.21
CA PHE A 30 18.22 -3.08 8.10
C PHE A 30 16.72 -3.38 8.29
N ILE A 31 16.30 -3.76 9.50
CA ILE A 31 14.88 -4.00 9.81
C ILE A 31 14.06 -2.72 9.63
N GLY A 32 14.55 -1.58 10.13
CA GLY A 32 13.87 -0.28 9.96
C GLY A 32 13.79 0.17 8.49
N ALA A 33 14.85 -0.06 7.72
CA ALA A 33 14.87 0.22 6.28
C ALA A 33 13.86 -0.67 5.52
N GLN A 34 13.76 -1.95 5.89
CA GLN A 34 12.81 -2.88 5.29
C GLN A 34 11.36 -2.44 5.57
N ASP A 35 11.03 -2.05 6.81
CA ASP A 35 9.69 -1.58 7.15
C ASP A 35 9.31 -0.31 6.36
N LYS A 36 10.23 0.66 6.25
CA LYS A 36 10.02 1.87 5.43
C LYS A 36 9.82 1.54 3.94
N ALA A 37 10.59 0.58 3.41
CA ALA A 37 10.42 0.14 2.03
C ALA A 37 9.04 -0.49 1.81
N ARG A 38 8.56 -1.32 2.75
CA ARG A 38 7.21 -1.88 2.69
C ARG A 38 6.14 -0.80 2.73
N GLU A 39 6.25 0.19 3.63
CA GLU A 39 5.30 1.31 3.67
C GLU A 39 5.32 2.15 2.39
N ALA A 40 6.49 2.34 1.77
CA ALA A 40 6.60 2.99 0.47
C ALA A 40 5.88 2.19 -0.63
N SER A 41 5.97 0.85 -0.60
CA SER A 41 5.20 -0.01 -1.50
C SER A 41 3.68 0.11 -1.28
N VAL A 42 3.21 0.21 -0.02
CA VAL A 42 1.78 0.46 0.25
C VAL A 42 1.34 1.79 -0.37
N LYS A 43 2.14 2.85 -0.24
CA LYS A 43 1.85 4.14 -0.90
C LYS A 43 1.81 4.02 -2.42
N GLY A 44 2.67 3.20 -3.02
CA GLY A 44 2.61 2.87 -4.45
C GLY A 44 1.31 2.15 -4.85
N ASN A 45 0.86 1.21 -4.02
CA ASN A 45 -0.43 0.53 -4.22
C ASN A 45 -1.61 1.50 -4.09
N MET A 46 -1.57 2.43 -3.13
CA MET A 46 -2.58 3.50 -3.00
C MET A 46 -2.63 4.37 -4.26
N HIS A 47 -1.48 4.77 -4.79
CA HIS A 47 -1.41 5.56 -6.02
C HIS A 47 -1.98 4.81 -7.22
N THR A 48 -1.70 3.51 -7.33
CA THR A 48 -2.28 2.64 -8.36
C THR A 48 -3.80 2.59 -8.26
N CYS A 49 -4.34 2.44 -7.05
CA CYS A 49 -5.78 2.47 -6.79
C CYS A 49 -6.42 3.80 -7.20
N GLN A 50 -5.74 4.91 -6.93
CA GLN A 50 -6.16 6.24 -7.36
C GLN A 50 -6.20 6.38 -8.88
N VAL A 51 -5.16 5.96 -9.60
CA VAL A 51 -5.14 6.00 -11.07
C VAL A 51 -6.28 5.16 -11.66
N ALA A 52 -6.52 3.96 -11.09
CA ALA A 52 -7.65 3.12 -11.49
C ALA A 52 -9.01 3.82 -11.22
N SER A 53 -9.12 4.58 -10.14
CA SER A 53 -10.35 5.31 -9.77
C SER A 53 -10.62 6.46 -10.73
N GLU A 54 -9.59 7.20 -11.13
CA GLU A 54 -9.68 8.31 -12.08
C GLU A 54 -9.98 7.83 -13.51
N MET A 55 -9.39 6.70 -13.93
CA MET A 55 -9.71 6.06 -15.19
C MET A 55 -11.18 5.59 -15.22
N CYS A 56 -11.63 4.95 -14.14
CA CYS A 56 -13.03 4.56 -13.98
C CYS A 56 -13.96 5.77 -14.10
N ALA A 57 -13.66 6.88 -13.40
CA ALA A 57 -14.48 8.08 -13.49
C ALA A 57 -14.49 8.70 -14.90
N THR A 58 -13.36 8.68 -15.60
CA THR A 58 -13.25 9.20 -16.98
C THR A 58 -14.20 8.46 -17.93
N ASP A 59 -14.25 7.13 -17.83
CA ASP A 59 -15.10 6.30 -18.70
C ASP A 59 -16.57 6.28 -18.27
N ASN A 60 -16.86 6.69 -17.03
CA ASN A 60 -18.21 6.67 -16.43
C ASN A 60 -18.79 8.06 -16.17
N GLY A 61 -18.41 9.06 -16.98
CA GLY A 61 -19.03 10.40 -16.94
C GLY A 61 -18.80 11.15 -15.62
N GLY A 62 -17.64 10.94 -14.99
CA GLY A 62 -17.26 11.53 -13.71
C GLY A 62 -17.69 10.71 -12.49
N SER A 63 -18.38 9.58 -12.67
CA SER A 63 -18.76 8.71 -11.55
C SER A 63 -17.65 7.74 -11.18
N TYR A 64 -17.16 7.85 -9.95
CA TYR A 64 -16.29 6.87 -9.33
C TYR A 64 -17.07 5.58 -9.02
N GLY A 65 -16.41 4.42 -9.10
CA GLY A 65 -17.05 3.15 -8.81
C GLY A 65 -17.57 3.10 -7.37
N VAL A 66 -18.80 2.62 -7.16
CA VAL A 66 -19.38 2.43 -5.81
C VAL A 66 -18.85 1.18 -5.11
N SER A 67 -18.11 0.33 -5.83
CA SER A 67 -17.46 -0.86 -5.30
C SER A 67 -16.10 -1.11 -5.94
N VAL A 68 -15.23 -1.82 -5.22
CA VAL A 68 -13.91 -2.25 -5.70
C VAL A 68 -13.99 -3.22 -6.87
N ASP A 69 -15.08 -3.96 -7.04
CA ASP A 69 -15.22 -4.90 -8.16
C ASP A 69 -15.19 -4.21 -9.52
N LYS A 70 -15.86 -3.06 -9.65
CA LYS A 70 -15.77 -2.25 -10.85
C LYS A 70 -14.36 -1.70 -11.03
N LEU A 71 -13.73 -1.30 -9.93
CA LEU A 71 -12.39 -0.72 -9.91
C LEU A 71 -11.30 -1.70 -10.39
N LYS A 72 -11.43 -3.00 -10.08
CA LYS A 72 -10.46 -4.05 -10.48
C LYS A 72 -10.16 -4.11 -11.98
N SER A 73 -11.13 -3.74 -12.82
CA SER A 73 -10.96 -3.71 -14.29
C SER A 73 -10.04 -2.58 -14.77
N TYR A 74 -9.95 -1.49 -14.00
CA TYR A 74 -9.13 -0.32 -14.31
C TYR A 74 -7.72 -0.38 -13.70
N PHE A 75 -7.38 -1.48 -13.01
CA PHE A 75 -6.00 -1.69 -12.55
C PHE A 75 -5.08 -2.06 -13.72
N PRO A 76 -3.76 -1.77 -13.60
CA PRO A 76 -2.80 -2.13 -14.64
C PRO A 76 -2.88 -3.60 -15.04
N GLY A 77 -3.06 -3.86 -16.34
CA GLY A 77 -3.25 -5.21 -16.89
C GLY A 77 -4.71 -5.67 -16.98
N GLY A 78 -5.66 -4.91 -16.43
CA GLY A 78 -7.10 -5.05 -16.71
C GLY A 78 -7.49 -4.30 -17.99
N LYS A 79 -8.73 -4.51 -18.45
CA LYS A 79 -9.30 -3.72 -19.55
C LYS A 79 -10.27 -2.68 -19.00
N ASN A 80 -10.30 -1.53 -19.67
CA ASN A 80 -11.22 -0.43 -19.38
C ASN A 80 -12.63 -0.73 -19.94
N ASP A 81 -13.15 -1.92 -19.70
CA ASP A 81 -14.48 -2.34 -20.15
C ASP A 81 -15.46 -2.51 -18.98
N GLY A 82 -15.00 -2.29 -17.74
CA GLY A 82 -15.81 -2.45 -16.53
C GLY A 82 -16.12 -3.90 -16.18
N VAL A 83 -15.56 -4.88 -16.90
CA VAL A 83 -15.91 -6.30 -16.79
C VAL A 83 -14.67 -7.20 -16.66
N THR A 84 -13.57 -6.85 -17.30
CA THR A 84 -12.32 -7.62 -17.31
C THR A 84 -11.36 -7.11 -16.24
N ALA A 85 -11.37 -7.75 -15.07
CA ALA A 85 -10.41 -7.51 -14.00
C ALA A 85 -8.96 -7.80 -14.45
N ALA A 86 -7.98 -7.07 -13.88
CA ALA A 86 -6.58 -7.42 -14.10
C ALA A 86 -6.30 -8.86 -13.60
N PRO A 87 -5.45 -9.63 -14.29
CA PRO A 87 -5.17 -11.02 -13.91
C PRO A 87 -4.54 -11.15 -12.52
N ASN A 88 -3.75 -10.16 -12.12
CA ASN A 88 -3.15 -10.05 -10.79
C ASN A 88 -3.34 -8.62 -10.26
N GLY A 89 -3.75 -8.51 -9.00
CA GLY A 89 -3.84 -7.24 -8.29
C GLY A 89 -2.49 -6.77 -7.72
N PRO A 90 -2.48 -5.62 -7.04
CA PRO A 90 -1.30 -5.15 -6.33
C PRO A 90 -0.86 -6.15 -5.26
N VAL A 91 0.45 -6.22 -5.00
CA VAL A 91 1.03 -7.15 -4.02
C VAL A 91 1.16 -6.45 -2.67
N ASN A 92 0.71 -7.13 -1.61
CA ASN A 92 0.91 -6.69 -0.25
C ASN A 92 2.39 -6.87 0.16
N PRO A 93 3.10 -5.80 0.56
CA PRO A 93 4.53 -5.88 0.85
C PRO A 93 4.88 -6.58 2.19
N PHE A 94 3.89 -6.87 3.04
CA PHE A 94 4.07 -7.59 4.30
C PHE A 94 3.77 -9.08 4.18
N THR A 95 2.79 -9.48 3.35
CA THR A 95 2.44 -10.90 3.14
C THR A 95 3.02 -11.49 1.85
N ASN A 96 3.47 -10.65 0.92
CA ASN A 96 3.92 -11.03 -0.42
C ASN A 96 2.86 -11.79 -1.23
N LEU A 97 1.58 -11.53 -0.94
CA LEU A 97 0.44 -12.07 -1.66
C LEU A 97 -0.28 -10.96 -2.40
N THR A 98 -0.93 -11.30 -3.50
CA THR A 98 -1.86 -10.40 -4.19
C THR A 98 -2.97 -9.98 -3.23
N SER A 99 -3.18 -8.68 -3.07
CA SER A 99 -4.24 -8.12 -2.24
C SER A 99 -4.92 -6.98 -2.98
N TRP A 100 -6.16 -7.21 -3.39
CA TRP A 100 -6.99 -6.15 -3.95
C TRP A 100 -7.40 -5.14 -2.88
N PRO A 101 -7.68 -3.88 -3.25
CA PRO A 101 -8.32 -2.96 -2.33
C PRO A 101 -9.63 -3.56 -1.83
N SER A 102 -9.90 -3.40 -0.53
CA SER A 102 -11.20 -3.73 0.06
C SER A 102 -12.14 -2.53 -0.01
N ASP A 103 -13.45 -2.79 -0.11
CA ASP A 103 -14.45 -1.76 0.09
C ASP A 103 -14.38 -1.24 1.53
N GLY A 104 -14.28 0.07 1.67
CA GLY A 104 -14.36 0.75 2.94
C GLY A 104 -15.79 1.08 3.35
N SER A 105 -15.93 1.72 4.51
CA SER A 105 -17.24 2.18 4.99
C SER A 105 -17.90 3.13 3.97
N THR A 106 -19.19 2.94 3.68
CA THR A 106 -19.97 3.86 2.84
C THR A 106 -19.89 5.27 3.41
N ILE A 107 -19.42 6.23 2.60
CA ILE A 107 -19.34 7.63 3.00
C ILE A 107 -20.57 8.33 2.41
N SER A 108 -21.44 8.92 3.24
CA SER A 108 -22.69 9.56 2.77
C SER A 108 -22.52 11.04 2.39
N SER A 109 -21.32 11.62 2.56
CA SER A 109 -21.02 13.00 2.17
C SER A 109 -19.53 13.28 2.01
N GLN A 110 -19.16 14.27 1.20
CA GLN A 110 -17.75 14.70 1.06
C GLN A 110 -17.12 15.15 2.38
N ALA A 111 -17.92 15.69 3.32
CA ALA A 111 -17.43 16.12 4.63
C ALA A 111 -16.95 14.94 5.49
N GLN A 112 -17.58 13.77 5.35
CA GLN A 112 -17.15 12.56 6.05
C GLN A 112 -15.84 11.97 5.51
N ILE A 113 -15.40 12.35 4.31
CA ILE A 113 -14.06 12.01 3.81
C ILE A 113 -12.99 12.56 4.78
N GLN A 114 -13.15 13.79 5.31
CA GLN A 114 -12.21 14.33 6.28
C GLN A 114 -12.17 13.52 7.58
N THR A 115 -13.31 12.96 7.99
CA THR A 115 -13.37 12.07 9.15
C THR A 115 -12.70 10.72 8.87
N VAL A 116 -12.90 10.12 7.70
CA VAL A 116 -12.20 8.88 7.27
C VAL A 116 -10.70 9.10 7.09
N ARG A 117 -10.27 10.33 6.74
CA ARG A 117 -8.86 10.71 6.67
C ARG A 117 -8.16 10.81 8.03
N GLY A 118 -8.92 10.99 9.11
CA GLY A 118 -8.40 11.16 10.47
C GLY A 118 -8.82 10.04 11.44
N ALA A 119 -9.83 9.26 11.09
CA ALA A 119 -10.24 8.07 11.80
C ALA A 119 -9.49 6.88 11.22
N ASP A 120 -8.90 6.06 12.09
CA ASP A 120 -8.71 4.63 11.81
C ASP A 120 -10.14 4.06 11.70
N PRO A 121 -10.71 3.84 10.49
CA PRO A 121 -12.12 3.52 10.38
C PRO A 121 -12.35 2.12 10.98
N SER A 122 -12.74 2.10 12.25
CA SER A 122 -13.37 0.98 12.96
C SER A 122 -12.57 -0.32 13.23
N GLY A 123 -11.26 -0.36 13.00
CA GLY A 123 -10.41 -1.49 13.43
C GLY A 123 -9.12 -1.52 12.65
N ALA A 124 -8.01 -1.91 13.28
CA ALA A 124 -6.72 -1.94 12.59
C ALA A 124 -6.84 -2.70 11.26
N GLY A 125 -6.66 -1.99 10.14
CA GLY A 125 -6.65 -2.59 8.82
C GLY A 125 -5.52 -3.61 8.71
N THR A 126 -5.63 -4.54 7.77
CA THR A 126 -4.58 -5.56 7.60
C THR A 126 -3.27 -4.86 7.16
N PRO A 127 -2.12 -5.11 7.82
CA PRO A 127 -0.86 -4.49 7.41
C PRO A 127 -0.59 -4.68 5.92
N GLY A 128 -0.28 -3.60 5.22
CA GLY A 128 -0.01 -3.60 3.79
C GLY A 128 -1.23 -3.50 2.87
N SER A 129 -2.44 -3.56 3.41
CA SER A 129 -3.67 -3.47 2.61
C SER A 129 -4.00 -2.03 2.24
N VAL A 130 -4.86 -1.90 1.22
CA VAL A 130 -5.43 -0.64 0.75
C VAL A 130 -6.94 -0.75 0.84
N GLU A 131 -7.61 0.31 1.26
CA GLU A 131 -9.06 0.42 1.32
C GLU A 131 -9.52 1.56 0.42
N TYR A 132 -10.66 1.36 -0.24
CA TYR A 132 -11.29 2.32 -1.13
C TYR A 132 -12.70 2.64 -0.62
N ASN A 133 -12.98 3.93 -0.42
CA ASN A 133 -14.24 4.39 0.15
C ASN A 133 -14.88 5.39 -0.82
N ALA A 134 -15.89 4.95 -1.55
CA ALA A 134 -16.67 5.83 -2.41
C ALA A 134 -17.64 6.68 -1.59
N VAL A 135 -17.92 7.91 -2.05
CA VAL A 135 -18.94 8.79 -1.47
C VAL A 135 -20.23 8.70 -2.26
N ASP A 136 -21.25 8.09 -1.67
CA ASP A 136 -22.60 8.05 -2.24
C ASP A 136 -23.25 9.44 -2.08
N SER A 137 -23.22 10.22 -3.16
CA SER A 137 -23.62 11.64 -3.14
C SER A 137 -24.81 11.95 -4.05
N SER A 138 -25.30 11.00 -4.86
CA SER A 138 -26.37 11.28 -5.84
C SER A 138 -26.96 10.02 -6.47
N SER A 139 -28.16 10.13 -7.06
CA SER A 139 -28.78 9.11 -7.93
C SER A 139 -28.00 8.81 -9.22
N ALA A 140 -26.91 9.54 -9.50
CA ALA A 140 -26.02 9.37 -10.65
C ALA A 140 -24.71 8.62 -10.30
N GLY A 141 -24.55 8.11 -9.07
CA GLY A 141 -23.37 7.39 -8.61
C GLY A 141 -22.43 8.23 -7.73
N ALA A 142 -21.31 7.62 -7.30
CA ALA A 142 -20.36 8.27 -6.41
C ALA A 142 -19.55 9.35 -7.15
N GLN A 143 -19.51 10.55 -6.58
CA GLN A 143 -18.84 11.73 -7.16
C GLN A 143 -17.52 12.07 -6.47
N ALA A 144 -17.17 11.34 -5.41
CA ALA A 144 -15.91 11.46 -4.71
C ALA A 144 -15.51 10.09 -4.12
N TYR A 145 -14.24 9.96 -3.74
CA TYR A 145 -13.72 8.76 -3.10
C TYR A 145 -12.57 9.10 -2.14
N ALA A 146 -12.18 8.13 -1.32
CA ALA A 146 -10.99 8.16 -0.50
C ALA A 146 -10.23 6.83 -0.65
N VAL A 147 -8.90 6.89 -0.57
CA VAL A 147 -8.04 5.71 -0.54
C VAL A 147 -7.20 5.76 0.74
N LEU A 148 -7.22 4.66 1.49
CA LEU A 148 -6.45 4.49 2.72
C LEU A 148 -5.46 3.35 2.54
N GLY A 149 -4.23 3.51 3.01
CA GLY A 149 -3.25 2.42 3.06
C GLY A 149 -2.86 2.14 4.50
N TYR A 150 -2.67 0.87 4.84
CA TYR A 150 -2.38 0.44 6.21
C TYR A 150 -0.91 0.04 6.39
N GLY A 151 -0.27 0.61 7.40
CA GLY A 151 1.14 0.36 7.75
C GLY A 151 1.34 -0.94 8.53
N LYS A 152 2.56 -1.16 9.02
CA LYS A 152 2.94 -2.38 9.76
C LYS A 152 2.03 -2.65 10.98
N SER A 153 1.62 -1.59 11.67
CA SER A 153 0.77 -1.66 12.86
C SER A 153 -0.72 -1.82 12.56
N GLY A 154 -1.09 -1.94 11.28
CA GLY A 154 -2.49 -1.90 10.83
C GLY A 154 -3.15 -0.53 11.02
N LYS A 155 -2.38 0.48 11.42
CA LYS A 155 -2.85 1.88 11.40
C LYS A 155 -2.79 2.42 9.99
N ALA A 156 -3.76 3.26 9.65
CA ALA A 156 -3.71 4.01 8.42
C ALA A 156 -2.40 4.82 8.36
N LEU A 157 -1.66 4.68 7.26
CA LEU A 157 -0.49 5.51 6.95
C LEU A 157 -0.88 6.99 6.77
N SER A 158 -2.18 7.27 6.63
CA SER A 158 -2.79 8.59 6.69
C SER A 158 -3.29 8.88 8.11
N GLY A 159 -2.39 9.36 8.98
CA GLY A 159 -2.73 9.82 10.34
C GLY A 159 -1.82 10.97 10.78
N THR A 160 -2.35 12.20 10.72
CA THR A 160 -1.87 13.47 11.32
C THR A 160 -0.41 13.91 11.06
N ALA A 161 -0.20 14.56 9.93
CA ALA A 161 0.75 15.67 9.76
C ALA A 161 0.07 16.75 8.88
N PRO A 162 0.29 18.06 9.13
CA PRO A 162 -0.20 19.10 8.21
C PRO A 162 0.41 18.82 6.84
N HIS A 163 -0.39 18.84 5.78
CA HIS A 163 -0.04 18.38 4.44
C HIS A 163 0.08 16.84 4.40
N THR A 164 -0.85 16.08 3.83
CA THR A 164 -1.27 16.21 2.44
C THR A 164 -2.56 15.40 2.25
N THR A 165 -3.53 16.04 1.61
CA THR A 165 -4.65 15.39 0.94
C THR A 165 -4.07 14.60 -0.23
N LEU A 166 -4.17 13.28 -0.30
CA LEU A 166 -3.98 12.61 -1.59
C LEU A 166 -5.34 12.50 -2.29
N VAL A 167 -5.83 13.67 -2.69
CA VAL A 167 -6.40 13.89 -4.01
C VAL A 167 -5.18 14.26 -4.85
N LEU A 168 -5.02 13.73 -6.05
CA LEU A 168 -3.98 14.18 -6.98
C LEU A 168 -4.26 15.67 -7.27
N SER A 169 -3.70 16.57 -6.48
CA SER A 169 -3.61 17.97 -6.85
C SER A 169 -2.44 18.06 -7.83
N ASN A 170 -2.80 18.19 -9.10
CA ASN A 170 -1.95 18.67 -10.16
C ASN A 170 -1.07 19.84 -9.64
N GLN A 171 0.25 19.66 -9.81
CA GLN A 171 1.35 20.66 -9.76
C GLN A 171 1.16 21.87 -8.84
#